data_AF-A0A3D5UQ50-F1
#
_entry.id   AF-A0A3D5UQ50-F1
#
_cell.length_a   1.000
_cell.length_b   1.000
_cell.length_c   1.000
_cell.angle_alpha   90.00
_cell.angle_beta   90.00
_cell.angle_gamma   90.00
#
_symmetry.space_group_name_H-M   'P 1'
#
loop_
_entity.id
_entity.type
_entity.pdbx_description
1 polymer ?
#
loop_
_entity_poly.entity_id
_entity_poly.type
_entity_poly.pdbx_seq_one_letter_code
_entity_poly.pdbx_strand_id
1 'polypeptide(L)'
;MNRKWFITLLLVALLFVAVGCGGGGSEAENLSKTALSDVWGVSEDAITADAESITESTGDSHYMMAAMILSGAGMDNDLSVYDSVYLVEVQKEDGSSANIVVVEEGGSLTEVIPETVKSGE
;
A
#
# COMPACT_ATOMS: atom_id res chain seq x y z
N MET A 1 12.48 23.34 42.26
CA MET A 1 12.39 23.89 40.90
C MET A 1 13.65 23.47 40.15
N ASN A 2 13.68 22.72 39.06
CA ASN A 2 12.65 22.21 38.16
C ASN A 2 13.09 20.83 37.67
N ARG A 3 12.20 19.85 37.83
CA ARG A 3 12.23 18.54 37.16
C ARG A 3 11.76 18.74 35.71
N LYS A 4 12.13 17.81 34.82
CA LYS A 4 11.54 17.54 33.48
C LYS A 4 12.16 18.27 32.29
N TRP A 5 13.36 17.88 31.88
CA TRP A 5 13.92 18.19 30.55
C TRP A 5 14.49 16.93 29.84
N PHE A 6 13.98 15.74 30.20
CA PHE A 6 14.38 14.46 29.58
C PHE A 6 13.19 13.72 28.93
N ILE A 7 12.17 14.45 28.49
CA ILE A 7 11.02 13.91 27.76
C ILE A 7 11.11 14.41 26.31
N THR A 8 12.15 13.98 25.60
CA THR A 8 12.29 14.19 24.14
C THR A 8 12.67 12.87 23.47
N LEU A 9 12.08 11.76 23.95
CA LEU A 9 12.33 10.39 23.48
C LEU A 9 11.02 9.59 23.41
N LEU A 10 9.94 10.21 22.93
CA LEU A 10 8.60 9.60 22.97
C LEU A 10 7.75 9.83 21.71
N LEU A 11 8.33 10.00 20.52
CA LEU A 11 7.49 10.24 19.33
C LEU A 11 7.98 9.68 18.00
N VAL A 12 8.76 8.59 18.00
CA VAL A 12 9.18 7.90 16.77
C VAL A 12 9.35 6.40 17.03
N ALA A 13 8.26 5.66 17.32
CA ALA A 13 8.35 4.20 17.46
C ALA A 13 7.01 3.41 17.39
N LEU A 14 5.88 4.00 17.01
CA LEU A 14 4.57 3.34 17.21
C LEU A 14 3.61 3.51 16.03
N LEU A 15 4.12 3.36 14.81
CA LEU A 15 3.28 3.20 13.60
C LEU A 15 3.53 1.87 12.87
N PHE A 16 4.18 0.89 13.50
CA PHE A 16 4.08 -0.50 13.03
C PHE A 16 2.72 -1.06 13.47
N VAL A 17 1.66 -0.57 12.84
CA VAL A 17 0.35 -1.19 12.86
C VAL A 17 0.48 -2.42 11.97
N ALA A 18 1.04 -3.50 12.52
CA ALA A 18 0.99 -4.81 11.89
C ALA A 18 -0.46 -5.30 11.90
N VAL A 19 -1.25 -4.86 10.91
CA VAL A 19 -2.61 -5.32 10.68
C VAL A 19 -2.67 -5.90 9.28
N GLY A 20 -2.33 -7.18 9.18
CA GLY A 20 -2.36 -7.90 7.92
C GLY A 20 -2.23 -9.42 8.10
N CYS A 21 -2.77 -9.99 9.18
CA CYS A 21 -2.81 -11.45 9.33
C CYS A 21 -4.02 -12.02 8.56
N GLY A 22 -3.96 -11.93 7.24
CA GLY A 22 -4.80 -12.64 6.28
C GLY A 22 -3.89 -12.97 5.10
N GLY A 23 -3.77 -14.26 4.75
CA GLY A 23 -2.67 -14.78 3.91
C GLY A 23 -2.39 -14.06 2.59
N GLY A 24 -3.39 -13.39 2.01
CA GLY A 24 -3.23 -12.62 0.76
C GLY A 24 -2.44 -11.32 0.89
N GLY A 25 -2.31 -10.74 2.09
CA GLY A 25 -1.57 -9.48 2.28
C GLY A 25 -0.09 -9.59 1.91
N SER A 26 0.58 -10.65 2.36
CA SER A 26 2.00 -10.89 2.02
C SER A 26 2.22 -11.22 0.54
N GLU A 27 1.24 -11.84 -0.12
CA GLU A 27 1.28 -12.08 -1.56
C GLU A 27 1.09 -10.78 -2.35
N ALA A 28 0.17 -9.92 -1.91
CA ALA A 28 -0.03 -8.59 -2.46
C ALA A 28 1.21 -7.71 -2.29
N GLU A 29 1.89 -7.75 -1.14
CA GLU A 29 3.16 -7.05 -0.92
C GLU A 29 4.25 -7.50 -1.90
N ASN A 30 4.43 -8.81 -2.07
CA ASN A 30 5.44 -9.34 -2.97
C ASN A 30 5.16 -8.97 -4.43
N LEU A 31 3.90 -9.14 -4.87
CA LEU A 31 3.48 -8.75 -6.22
C LEU A 31 3.74 -7.26 -6.49
N SER A 32 3.40 -6.42 -5.50
CA SER A 32 3.60 -4.97 -5.54
C SER A 32 5.07 -4.59 -5.63
N LYS A 33 5.93 -5.28 -4.87
CA LYS A 33 7.39 -5.07 -4.91
C LYS A 33 7.94 -5.39 -6.28
N THR A 34 7.66 -6.58 -6.82
CA THR A 34 8.14 -6.98 -8.14
C THR A 34 7.72 -5.94 -9.20
N ALA A 35 6.42 -5.62 -9.24
CA ALA A 35 5.87 -4.68 -10.20
C ALA A 35 6.53 -3.30 -10.16
N LEU A 36 6.71 -2.72 -8.96
CA LEU A 36 7.32 -1.39 -8.82
C LEU A 36 8.84 -1.39 -8.91
N SER A 37 9.52 -2.49 -8.55
CA SER A 37 10.96 -2.65 -8.80
C SER A 37 11.27 -2.56 -10.29
N ASP A 38 10.43 -3.17 -11.13
CA ASP A 38 10.53 -3.12 -12.58
C ASP A 38 10.24 -1.73 -13.14
N VAL A 39 9.17 -1.07 -12.65
CA VAL A 39 8.79 0.30 -13.07
C VAL A 39 9.87 1.31 -12.69
N TRP A 40 10.44 1.22 -11.49
CA TRP A 40 11.46 2.15 -11.01
C TRP A 40 12.88 1.78 -11.42
N GLY A 41 13.11 0.59 -11.96
CA GLY A 41 14.44 0.10 -12.34
C GLY A 41 15.37 -0.09 -11.14
N VAL A 42 14.84 -0.53 -10.01
CA VAL A 42 15.58 -0.78 -8.76
C VAL A 42 15.49 -2.25 -8.34
N SER A 43 16.36 -2.69 -7.42
CA SER A 43 16.23 -4.03 -6.83
C SER A 43 15.00 -4.10 -5.93
N GLU A 44 14.32 -5.25 -5.87
CA GLU A 44 13.26 -5.53 -4.89
C GLU A 44 13.75 -5.37 -3.43
N ASP A 45 15.03 -5.64 -3.18
CA ASP A 45 15.65 -5.47 -1.85
C ASP A 45 15.75 -3.98 -1.44
N ALA A 46 15.71 -3.06 -2.41
CA ALA A 46 15.78 -1.62 -2.18
C ALA A 46 14.39 -0.98 -1.94
N ILE A 47 13.34 -1.81 -1.83
CA ILE A 47 11.97 -1.36 -1.59
C ILE A 47 11.30 -2.18 -0.48
N THR A 48 10.49 -1.48 0.31
CA THR A 48 9.56 -2.07 1.28
C THR A 48 8.14 -1.93 0.76
N ALA A 49 7.28 -2.88 1.11
CA ALA A 49 5.85 -2.83 0.81
C ALA A 49 5.09 -3.18 2.08
N ASP A 50 3.98 -2.48 2.31
CA ASP A 50 3.05 -2.71 3.42
C ASP A 50 1.65 -2.76 2.85
N ALA A 51 0.98 -3.91 2.96
CA ALA A 51 -0.36 -4.09 2.44
C ALA A 51 -1.42 -3.92 3.52
N GLU A 52 -2.35 -3.00 3.30
CA GLU A 52 -3.56 -2.83 4.10
C GLU A 52 -4.76 -3.41 3.37
N SER A 53 -5.49 -4.32 4.02
CA SER A 53 -6.76 -4.81 3.47
C SER A 53 -7.84 -3.73 3.56
N ILE A 54 -8.43 -3.41 2.41
CA ILE A 54 -9.47 -2.41 2.29
C ILE A 54 -10.83 -3.08 2.33
N THR A 55 -11.63 -2.67 3.32
CA THR A 55 -13.01 -3.07 3.53
C THR A 55 -13.87 -1.80 3.65
N GLU A 56 -15.20 -1.94 3.65
CA GLU A 56 -16.11 -0.81 3.94
C GLU A 56 -15.87 -0.17 5.32
N SER A 57 -15.21 -0.89 6.23
CA SER A 57 -14.85 -0.39 7.57
C SER A 57 -13.49 0.31 7.61
N THR A 58 -12.67 0.14 6.57
CA THR A 58 -11.38 0.82 6.43
C THR A 58 -11.67 2.28 6.11
N GLY A 59 -11.15 3.21 6.93
CA GLY A 59 -11.59 4.61 6.93
C GLY A 59 -11.66 5.24 5.54
N ASP A 60 -12.61 6.18 5.37
CA ASP A 60 -13.04 6.74 4.09
C ASP A 60 -11.89 7.12 3.13
N SER A 61 -10.75 7.57 3.65
CA SER A 61 -9.59 7.96 2.84
C SER A 61 -8.96 6.79 2.07
N HIS A 62 -8.76 5.63 2.69
CA HIS A 62 -8.12 4.49 2.02
C HIS A 62 -9.08 3.83 1.03
N TYR A 63 -10.36 3.72 1.40
CA TYR A 63 -11.41 3.26 0.51
C TYR A 63 -11.50 4.14 -0.75
N MET A 64 -11.57 5.47 -0.54
CA MET A 64 -11.62 6.43 -1.64
C MET A 64 -10.37 6.36 -2.53
N MET A 65 -9.18 6.24 -1.93
CA MET A 65 -7.94 6.14 -2.70
C MET A 65 -7.89 4.88 -3.56
N ALA A 66 -8.28 3.72 -3.00
CA ALA A 66 -8.34 2.47 -3.76
C ALA A 66 -9.34 2.58 -4.92
N ALA A 67 -10.54 3.10 -4.66
CA ALA A 67 -11.56 3.34 -5.69
C ALA A 67 -11.08 4.30 -6.79
N MET A 68 -10.35 5.37 -6.43
CA MET A 68 -9.77 6.30 -7.40
C MET A 68 -8.71 5.63 -8.29
N ILE A 69 -7.83 4.82 -7.71
CA ILE A 69 -6.79 4.10 -8.46
C ILE A 69 -7.43 3.12 -9.46
N LEU A 70 -8.43 2.34 -9.02
CA LEU A 70 -9.17 1.42 -9.89
C LEU A 70 -9.89 2.15 -11.02
N SER A 71 -10.59 3.24 -10.69
CA SER A 71 -11.26 4.07 -11.68
C SER A 71 -10.29 4.64 -12.72
N GLY A 72 -9.12 5.10 -12.29
CA GLY A 72 -8.07 5.61 -13.17
C GLY A 72 -7.51 4.55 -14.13
N ALA A 73 -7.51 3.28 -13.72
CA ALA A 73 -7.14 2.14 -14.55
C ALA A 73 -8.29 1.60 -15.44
N GLY A 74 -9.48 2.21 -15.36
CA GLY A 74 -10.67 1.75 -16.09
C GLY A 74 -11.33 0.49 -15.51
N MET A 75 -11.01 0.15 -14.26
CA MET A 75 -11.62 -0.96 -13.52
C MET A 75 -12.85 -0.50 -12.73
N ASP A 76 -13.65 -1.45 -12.23
CA ASP A 76 -14.77 -1.13 -11.36
C ASP A 76 -14.26 -0.53 -10.04
N ASN A 77 -14.84 0.59 -9.63
CA ASN A 77 -14.44 1.33 -8.44
C ASN A 77 -15.32 1.00 -7.22
N ASP A 78 -16.33 0.14 -7.38
CA ASP A 78 -17.03 -0.51 -6.29
C ASP A 78 -16.16 -1.67 -5.76
N LEU A 79 -15.57 -1.50 -4.58
CA LEU A 79 -14.64 -2.50 -4.03
C LEU A 79 -15.35 -3.82 -3.68
N SER A 80 -16.68 -3.82 -3.54
CA SER A 80 -17.46 -5.00 -3.15
C SER A 80 -17.56 -6.06 -4.25
N VAL A 81 -17.17 -5.73 -5.49
CA VAL A 81 -17.18 -6.68 -6.62
C VAL A 81 -15.97 -7.61 -6.60
N TYR A 82 -14.91 -7.26 -5.85
CA TYR A 82 -13.70 -8.06 -5.71
C TYR A 82 -13.78 -8.94 -4.46
N ASP A 83 -13.12 -10.10 -4.49
CA ASP A 83 -13.04 -10.99 -3.34
C ASP A 83 -12.25 -10.35 -2.19
N SER A 84 -11.22 -9.60 -2.54
CA SER A 84 -10.42 -8.79 -1.61
C SER A 84 -9.75 -7.62 -2.35
N VAL A 85 -9.56 -6.52 -1.63
CA VAL A 85 -8.81 -5.36 -2.12
C VAL A 85 -7.74 -5.01 -1.10
N TYR A 86 -6.52 -4.82 -1.58
CA TYR A 86 -5.39 -4.39 -0.79
C TYR A 86 -4.88 -3.07 -1.34
N LEU A 87 -4.66 -2.12 -0.45
CA LEU A 87 -3.89 -0.92 -0.76
C LEU A 87 -2.48 -1.16 -0.26
N VAL A 88 -1.51 -1.07 -1.16
CA VAL A 88 -0.10 -1.35 -0.84
C VAL A 88 0.70 -0.07 -0.97
N GLU A 89 1.26 0.39 0.14
CA GLU A 89 2.27 1.45 0.13
C GLU A 89 3.63 0.81 -0.15
N VAL A 90 4.29 1.21 -1.22
CA VAL A 90 5.64 0.78 -1.56
C VAL A 90 6.59 1.96 -1.45
N GLN A 91 7.68 1.77 -0.72
CA GLN A 91 8.64 2.82 -0.41
C GLN A 91 10.06 2.39 -0.81
N LYS A 92 10.81 3.30 -1.46
CA LYS A 92 12.24 3.16 -1.74
C LYS A 92 13.08 3.60 -0.55
N GLU A 93 14.33 3.15 -0.49
CA GLU A 93 15.31 3.61 0.51
C GLU A 93 15.54 5.14 0.50
N ASP A 94 15.32 5.79 -0.65
CA ASP A 94 15.43 7.25 -0.80
C ASP A 94 14.26 8.04 -0.16
N GLY A 95 13.26 7.33 0.37
CA GLY A 95 12.07 7.89 1.01
C GLY A 95 10.91 8.21 0.06
N SER A 96 11.07 8.00 -1.25
CA SER A 96 9.93 8.11 -2.18
C SER A 96 8.99 6.93 -1.97
N SER A 97 7.68 7.19 -1.98
CA SER A 97 6.67 6.12 -1.95
C SER A 97 5.63 6.27 -3.05
N ALA A 98 4.99 5.15 -3.37
CA ALA A 98 3.81 5.07 -4.21
C ALA A 98 2.77 4.17 -3.57
N ASN A 99 1.51 4.48 -3.83
CA ASN A 99 0.39 3.63 -3.47
C ASN A 99 -0.08 2.88 -4.72
N ILE A 100 -0.26 1.58 -4.59
CA ILE A 100 -0.86 0.74 -5.62
C ILE A 100 -2.00 -0.07 -5.03
N VAL A 101 -2.91 -0.53 -5.87
CA VAL A 101 -3.99 -1.42 -5.44
C VAL A 101 -3.71 -2.81 -5.95
N VAL A 102 -3.94 -3.82 -5.13
CA VAL A 102 -4.00 -5.22 -5.55
C VAL A 102 -5.41 -5.72 -5.30
N VAL A 103 -6.06 -6.26 -6.32
CA VAL A 103 -7.38 -6.87 -6.21
C VAL A 103 -7.27 -8.39 -6.33
N GLU A 104 -8.11 -9.09 -5.58
CA GLU A 104 -8.33 -10.53 -5.73
C GLU A 104 -9.67 -10.77 -6.43
N GLU A 105 -9.67 -11.51 -7.52
CA GLU A 105 -10.89 -11.95 -8.21
C GLU A 105 -10.76 -13.41 -8.63
N GLY A 106 -11.67 -14.27 -8.17
CA GLY A 106 -11.65 -15.70 -8.49
C GLY A 106 -10.40 -16.41 -7.98
N GLY A 107 -9.81 -15.93 -6.88
CA GLY A 107 -8.56 -16.45 -6.30
C GLY A 107 -7.28 -16.06 -7.04
N SER A 108 -7.34 -15.06 -7.93
CA SER A 108 -6.17 -14.51 -8.61
C SER A 108 -5.92 -13.07 -8.19
N LEU A 109 -4.70 -12.76 -7.78
CA LEU A 109 -4.27 -11.41 -7.45
C LEU A 109 -3.83 -10.67 -8.71
N THR A 110 -4.25 -9.42 -8.85
CA THR A 110 -3.87 -8.53 -9.95
C THR A 110 -3.47 -7.17 -9.40
N GLU A 111 -2.27 -6.69 -9.73
CA GLU A 111 -1.80 -5.36 -9.38
C GLU A 111 -2.35 -4.28 -10.33
N VAL A 112 -2.68 -3.14 -9.74
CA VAL A 112 -3.21 -1.96 -10.41
C VAL A 112 -2.32 -0.78 -10.06
N ILE A 113 -1.35 -0.54 -10.94
CA ILE A 113 -0.39 0.55 -10.80
C ILE A 113 -0.98 1.83 -11.41
N PRO A 114 -1.11 2.92 -10.63
CA PRO A 114 -1.59 4.19 -11.15
C PRO A 114 -0.70 4.73 -12.28
N GLU A 115 -1.30 5.36 -13.28
CA GLU A 115 -0.56 5.97 -14.40
C GLU A 115 0.45 7.03 -13.94
N THR A 116 0.18 7.73 -12.83
CA THR A 116 1.10 8.69 -12.22
C THR A 116 2.42 8.05 -11.77
N VAL A 117 2.39 6.77 -11.39
CA VAL A 117 3.58 6.02 -10.98
C VAL A 117 4.34 5.49 -12.19
N LYS A 118 3.63 5.08 -13.24
CA LYS A 118 4.23 4.60 -14.50
C LYS A 118 4.90 5.71 -15.31
N SER A 119 4.40 6.94 -15.25
CA SER A 119 4.87 8.05 -16.09
C SER A 119 6.21 8.65 -15.63
N GLY A 120 6.64 8.41 -14.38
CA GLY A 120 7.93 8.89 -13.88
C GLY A 120 8.14 10.41 -13.95
N GLU A 121 7.07 11.20 -13.85
CA GLU A 121 7.11 12.67 -13.86
C GLU A 121 7.04 13.28 -12.45
#